data_AF-A0A3N4HFV7-F1
#
_entry.id   AF-A0A3N4HFV7-F1
#
_cell.length_a   1.000
_cell.length_b   1.000
_cell.length_c   1.000
_cell.angle_alpha   90.00
_cell.angle_beta   90.00
_cell.angle_gamma   90.00
#
_symmetry.space_group_name_H-M   'P 1'
#
loop_
_entity.id
_entity.type
_entity.pdbx_description
1 polymer ?
#
loop_
_entity_poly.entity_id
_entity_poly.type
_entity_poly.pdbx_seq_one_letter_code
_entity_poly.pdbx_strand_id
1 'polypeptide(L)'
;MHRKGTHRMSMFPGVEHPTSIDHLGAELANEQLKLIFDLRQCRIDRELSLAEVAEMMKVDVSQVSRFESGSTNPTMATVRRYAKAVNAIFRVDVSSWHSEKCRMISRNADVVTWDHDEIAESDYDLRPWPPLATRAMG
;
A
#
# COMPACT_ATOMS: atom_id res chain seq x y z
N MET A 1 21.72 28.54 5.02
CA MET A 1 20.69 27.66 5.62
C MET A 1 20.37 26.56 4.62
N HIS A 2 20.94 25.37 4.79
CA HIS A 2 20.70 24.23 3.90
C HIS A 2 19.43 23.51 4.35
N ARG A 3 18.38 23.51 3.53
CA ARG A 3 17.20 22.68 3.75
C ARG A 3 17.62 21.22 3.57
N LYS A 4 17.54 20.41 4.63
CA LYS A 4 17.71 18.95 4.51
C LYS A 4 16.58 18.43 3.63
N GLY A 5 16.92 17.93 2.44
CA GLY A 5 15.98 17.24 1.57
C GLY A 5 15.37 16.07 2.34
N THR A 6 14.05 15.98 2.30
CA THR A 6 13.30 14.82 2.78
C THR A 6 13.82 13.60 2.04
N HIS A 7 14.60 12.77 2.73
CA HIS A 7 15.09 11.50 2.17
C HIS A 7 13.86 10.61 1.98
N ARG A 8 13.32 10.57 0.76
CA ARG A 8 12.31 9.57 0.38
C ARG A 8 12.93 8.21 0.66
N MET A 9 12.46 7.53 1.69
CA MET A 9 12.93 6.20 2.03
C MET A 9 12.64 5.32 0.81
N SER A 10 13.70 4.83 0.17
CA SER A 10 13.55 3.94 -0.99
C SER A 10 12.72 2.74 -0.56
N MET A 11 11.66 2.42 -1.30
CA MET A 11 10.82 1.24 -1.07
C MET A 11 11.66 -0.05 -1.12
N PHE A 12 12.77 -0.03 -1.87
CA PHE A 12 13.72 -1.12 -2.01
C PHE A 12 15.13 -0.61 -1.68
N PRO A 13 15.53 -0.52 -0.41
CA PRO A 13 16.86 -0.06 -0.03
C PRO A 13 17.91 -1.07 -0.53
N GLY A 14 18.95 -0.58 -1.20
CA GLY A 14 20.03 -1.43 -1.74
C GLY A 14 19.71 -2.14 -3.06
N VAL A 15 18.55 -1.88 -3.67
CA VAL A 15 18.19 -2.39 -5.01
C VAL A 15 18.23 -1.22 -5.99
N GLU A 16 19.19 -1.22 -6.92
CA GLU A 16 19.37 -0.12 -7.88
C GLU A 16 18.24 -0.06 -8.93
N HIS A 17 17.77 -1.23 -9.37
CA HIS A 17 16.77 -1.36 -10.43
C HIS A 17 15.71 -2.41 -10.07
N PRO A 18 14.73 -2.06 -9.20
CA PRO A 18 13.67 -2.99 -8.81
C PRO A 18 12.84 -3.42 -10.02
N THR A 19 12.63 -4.72 -10.13
CA THR A 19 11.88 -5.35 -11.21
C THR A 19 10.38 -5.38 -10.91
N SER A 20 9.57 -5.75 -11.90
CA SER A 20 8.14 -5.96 -11.68
C SER A 20 7.82 -7.06 -10.65
N ILE A 21 8.73 -8.01 -10.44
CA ILE A 21 8.61 -9.08 -9.43
C ILE A 21 8.85 -8.51 -8.03
N ASP A 22 9.83 -7.63 -7.87
CA ASP A 22 10.12 -6.98 -6.58
C ASP A 22 8.94 -6.13 -6.11
N HIS A 23 8.36 -5.36 -7.04
CA HIS A 23 7.14 -4.59 -6.79
C HIS A 23 5.95 -5.48 -6.42
N LEU A 24 5.75 -6.60 -7.13
CA LEU A 24 4.70 -7.57 -6.77
C LEU A 24 4.95 -8.15 -5.38
N GLY A 25 6.19 -8.50 -5.04
CA GLY A 25 6.55 -9.02 -3.73
C GLY A 25 6.24 -8.04 -2.60
N ALA A 26 6.57 -6.77 -2.79
CA ALA A 26 6.25 -5.74 -1.80
C ALA A 26 4.73 -5.50 -1.66
N GLU A 27 3.98 -5.54 -2.76
CA GLU A 27 2.53 -5.40 -2.73
C GLU A 27 1.87 -6.58 -1.99
N LEU A 28 2.32 -7.80 -2.26
CA LEU A 28 1.86 -8.99 -1.55
C LEU A 28 2.16 -8.91 -0.05
N ALA A 29 3.34 -8.40 0.33
CA ALA A 29 3.68 -8.17 1.74
C ALA A 29 2.78 -7.12 2.39
N ASN A 30 2.42 -6.05 1.67
CA ASN A 30 1.50 -5.03 2.16
C ASN A 30 0.10 -5.60 2.41
N GLU A 31 -0.45 -6.37 1.47
CA GLU A 31 -1.77 -7.01 1.62
C GLU A 31 -1.79 -8.02 2.78
N GLN A 32 -0.70 -8.77 2.95
CA GLN A 32 -0.54 -9.66 4.10
C GLN A 32 -0.53 -8.86 5.43
N LEU A 33 0.24 -7.78 5.52
CA LEU A 33 0.28 -6.94 6.72
C LEU A 33 -1.07 -6.29 7.00
N LYS A 34 -1.78 -5.86 5.95
CA LYS A 34 -3.12 -5.30 6.06
C LYS A 34 -4.08 -6.26 6.75
N LEU A 35 -4.08 -7.54 6.36
CA LEU A 35 -4.89 -8.57 7.03
C LEU A 35 -4.61 -8.64 8.54
N ILE A 36 -3.33 -8.61 8.94
CA ILE A 36 -2.93 -8.68 10.35
C ILE A 36 -3.36 -7.42 11.11
N PHE A 37 -3.17 -6.25 10.53
CA PHE A 37 -3.54 -4.99 11.17
C PHE A 37 -5.04 -4.78 11.25
N ASP A 38 -5.82 -5.24 10.26
CA ASP A 38 -7.28 -5.22 10.32
C ASP A 38 -7.79 -6.12 11.48
N LEU A 39 -7.19 -7.30 11.67
CA LEU A 39 -7.51 -8.17 12.81
C LEU A 39 -7.15 -7.52 14.16
N ARG A 40 -5.98 -6.89 14.24
CA ARG A 40 -5.58 -6.10 15.41
C ARG A 40 -6.56 -4.96 15.69
N GLN A 41 -7.04 -4.28 14.65
CA GLN A 41 -8.01 -3.20 14.81
C GLN A 41 -9.31 -3.75 15.41
N CYS A 42 -9.81 -4.89 14.93
CA CYS A 42 -10.97 -5.55 15.55
C CYS A 42 -10.76 -5.87 17.04
N ARG A 43 -9.53 -6.23 17.46
CA ARG A 43 -9.22 -6.40 18.90
C ARG A 43 -9.37 -5.08 19.65
N ILE A 44 -8.78 -4.01 19.13
CA ILE A 44 -8.76 -2.68 19.75
C ILE A 44 -10.18 -2.13 19.86
N ASP A 45 -10.98 -2.23 18.82
CA ASP A 45 -12.37 -1.75 18.79
C ASP A 45 -13.28 -2.48 19.80
N ARG A 46 -12.85 -3.66 20.24
CA ARG A 46 -13.53 -4.47 21.27
C ARG A 46 -12.91 -4.31 22.65
N GLU A 47 -11.93 -3.42 22.79
CA GLU A 47 -11.23 -3.12 24.05
C GLU A 47 -10.55 -4.35 24.69
N LEU A 48 -10.26 -5.39 23.89
CA LEU A 48 -9.61 -6.60 24.39
C LEU A 48 -8.10 -6.37 24.55
N SER A 49 -7.55 -6.72 25.71
CA SER A 49 -6.12 -6.71 25.96
C SER A 49 -5.41 -7.86 25.23
N LEU A 50 -4.08 -7.75 25.09
CA LEU A 50 -3.26 -8.85 24.56
C LEU A 50 -3.35 -10.11 25.42
N ALA A 51 -3.51 -9.96 26.74
CA ALA A 51 -3.60 -11.07 27.68
C ALA A 51 -4.90 -11.87 27.50
N GLU A 52 -6.03 -11.17 27.36
CA GLU A 52 -7.33 -11.82 27.10
C GLU A 52 -7.34 -12.57 25.78
N VAL A 53 -6.77 -11.98 24.71
CA VAL A 53 -6.64 -12.68 23.43
C VAL A 53 -5.73 -13.90 23.54
N ALA A 54 -4.62 -13.78 24.28
CA ALA A 54 -3.69 -14.89 24.50
C ALA A 54 -4.37 -16.06 25.23
N GLU A 55 -5.16 -15.77 26.26
CA GLU A 55 -5.96 -16.75 27.00
C GLU A 55 -6.98 -17.44 26.08
N MET A 56 -7.75 -16.68 25.31
CA MET A 56 -8.72 -17.22 24.33
C MET A 56 -8.05 -18.08 23.26
N MET A 57 -6.83 -17.72 22.85
CA MET A 57 -6.04 -18.45 21.87
C MET A 57 -5.25 -19.61 22.47
N LYS A 58 -5.17 -19.72 23.80
CA LYS A 58 -4.32 -20.67 24.55
C LYS A 58 -2.84 -20.60 24.13
N VAL A 59 -2.30 -19.39 24.09
CA VAL A 59 -0.89 -19.11 23.78
C VAL A 59 -0.34 -18.06 24.74
N ASP A 60 0.98 -17.83 24.71
CA ASP A 60 1.60 -16.74 25.46
C ASP A 60 1.28 -15.37 24.87
N VAL A 61 1.21 -14.34 25.74
CA VAL A 61 1.02 -12.94 25.35
C VAL A 61 2.08 -12.48 24.33
N SER A 62 3.30 -12.99 24.43
CA SER A 62 4.38 -12.71 23.49
C SER A 62 4.07 -13.20 22.07
N GLN A 63 3.33 -14.30 21.92
CA GLN A 63 2.90 -14.80 20.61
C GLN A 63 1.86 -13.87 19.97
N VAL A 64 0.94 -13.33 20.76
CA VAL A 64 -0.07 -12.36 20.29
C VAL A 64 0.60 -11.05 19.89
N SER A 65 1.53 -10.55 20.71
CA SER A 65 2.31 -9.34 20.39
C SER A 65 3.11 -9.50 19.09
N ARG A 66 3.79 -10.64 18.92
CA ARG A 66 4.57 -10.94 17.70
C ARG A 66 3.71 -11.20 16.46
N PHE A 67 2.48 -11.65 16.66
CA PHE A 67 1.49 -11.73 15.60
C PHE A 67 1.08 -10.31 15.16
N GLU A 68 0.70 -9.45 16.11
CA GLU A 68 0.23 -8.08 15.86
C GLU A 68 1.29 -7.10 15.34
N SER A 69 2.58 -7.42 15.50
CA SER A 69 3.67 -6.64 14.92
C SER A 69 3.82 -6.83 13.41
N GLY A 70 3.19 -7.87 12.84
CA GLY A 70 3.40 -8.25 11.43
C GLY A 70 4.80 -8.81 11.14
N SER A 71 5.65 -9.01 12.15
CA SER A 71 7.02 -9.50 11.98
C SER A 71 7.11 -11.03 11.91
N THR A 72 5.98 -11.70 11.72
CA THR A 72 5.88 -13.17 11.58
C THR A 72 5.23 -13.55 10.27
N ASN A 73 5.44 -14.81 9.87
CA ASN A 73 4.66 -15.44 8.82
C ASN A 73 3.64 -16.41 9.47
N PRO A 74 2.49 -15.92 9.96
CA PRO A 74 1.53 -16.76 10.66
C PRO A 74 0.86 -17.73 9.70
N THR A 75 0.66 -18.97 10.15
CA THR A 75 -0.17 -19.91 9.40
C THR A 75 -1.62 -19.43 9.36
N MET A 76 -2.39 -19.85 8.34
CA MET A 76 -3.83 -19.58 8.31
C MET A 76 -4.59 -20.17 9.52
N ALA A 77 -4.06 -21.21 10.16
CA ALA A 77 -4.62 -21.74 11.40
C ALA A 77 -4.50 -20.73 12.54
N THR A 78 -3.37 -20.04 12.66
CA THR A 78 -3.14 -18.96 13.63
C THR A 78 -4.06 -17.78 13.34
N VAL A 79 -4.13 -17.33 12.07
CA VAL A 79 -5.03 -16.23 11.65
C VAL A 79 -6.48 -16.53 12.02
N ARG A 80 -6.98 -17.74 11.73
CA ARG A 80 -8.34 -18.16 12.10
C ARG A 80 -8.55 -18.21 13.61
N ARG A 81 -7.55 -18.64 14.39
CA ARG A 81 -7.66 -18.68 15.85
C ARG A 81 -7.76 -17.29 16.45
N TYR A 82 -6.93 -16.36 15.96
CA TYR A 82 -7.00 -14.96 16.35
C TYR A 82 -8.36 -14.35 15.97
N ALA A 83 -8.79 -14.52 14.72
CA ALA A 83 -10.09 -14.02 14.24
C ALA A 83 -11.27 -14.52 15.10
N LYS A 84 -11.25 -15.80 15.53
CA LYS A 84 -12.24 -16.33 16.48
C LYS A 84 -12.18 -15.63 17.83
N ALA A 85 -10.99 -15.43 18.39
CA ALA A 85 -10.82 -14.76 19.68
C ALA A 85 -11.34 -13.31 19.67
N VAL A 86 -11.17 -12.61 18.55
CA VAL A 86 -11.63 -11.21 18.39
C VAL A 86 -12.99 -11.10 17.69
N ASN A 87 -13.68 -12.22 17.45
CA ASN A 87 -14.97 -12.29 16.74
C ASN A 87 -14.99 -11.52 15.40
N ALA A 88 -13.95 -11.73 14.58
CA ALA A 88 -13.80 -11.14 13.26
C ALA A 88 -14.00 -12.18 12.14
N ILE A 89 -14.38 -11.68 10.96
CA ILE A 89 -14.40 -12.43 9.70
C ILE A 89 -13.42 -11.73 8.76
N PHE A 90 -12.51 -12.48 8.16
CA PHE A 90 -11.65 -11.99 7.08
C PHE A 90 -12.06 -12.60 5.75
N ARG A 91 -11.84 -11.86 4.66
CA ARG A 91 -12.01 -12.34 3.28
C ARG A 91 -10.68 -12.15 2.56
N VAL A 92 -10.33 -13.11 1.71
CA VAL A 92 -9.13 -13.06 0.88
C VAL A 92 -9.59 -13.20 -0.54
N ASP A 93 -9.43 -12.14 -1.32
CA ASP A 93 -9.73 -12.11 -2.74
C ASP A 93 -8.42 -12.13 -3.52
N VAL A 94 -8.42 -12.78 -4.68
CA VAL A 94 -7.23 -12.91 -5.54
C VAL A 94 -7.58 -12.44 -6.94
N SER A 95 -6.69 -11.66 -7.52
CA SER A 95 -6.81 -11.13 -8.87
C SER A 95 -5.47 -11.15 -9.59
N SER A 96 -5.50 -11.02 -10.92
CA SER A 96 -4.27 -11.00 -11.71
C SER A 96 -3.55 -9.65 -11.55
N TRP A 97 -2.22 -9.68 -11.48
CA TRP A 97 -1.39 -8.47 -11.39
C TRP A 97 -1.62 -7.49 -12.55
N HIS A 98 -1.90 -8.01 -13.76
CA HIS A 98 -2.21 -7.19 -14.92
C HIS A 98 -3.53 -6.43 -14.73
N SER A 99 -4.52 -7.04 -14.08
CA SER A 99 -5.79 -6.41 -13.73
C SER A 99 -5.66 -5.40 -12.58
N GLU A 100 -4.83 -5.70 -11.58
CA GLU A 100 -4.60 -4.78 -10.44
C GLU A 100 -3.83 -3.52 -10.82
N LYS A 101 -2.81 -3.63 -11.68
CA LYS A 101 -2.08 -2.45 -12.18
C LYS A 101 -3.01 -1.43 -12.83
N CYS A 102 -3.95 -1.87 -13.67
CA CYS A 102 -4.93 -0.98 -14.29
C CYS A 102 -5.86 -0.34 -13.24
N ARG A 103 -6.28 -1.07 -12.21
CA ARG A 103 -7.12 -0.52 -11.12
C ARG A 103 -6.36 0.44 -10.20
N MET A 104 -5.08 0.19 -9.91
CA MET A 104 -4.24 1.10 -9.13
C MET A 104 -4.01 2.42 -9.87
N ILE A 105 -3.79 2.38 -11.19
CA ILE A 105 -3.70 3.58 -12.03
C ILE A 105 -5.00 4.39 -11.95
N SER A 106 -6.17 3.73 -12.05
CA SER A 106 -7.46 4.43 -11.94
C SER A 106 -7.71 5.02 -10.55
N ARG A 107 -7.40 4.30 -9.46
CA ARG A 107 -7.56 4.81 -8.08
C ARG A 107 -6.64 6.02 -7.79
N ASN A 108 -5.44 6.06 -8.37
CA ASN A 108 -4.57 7.23 -8.25
C ASN A 108 -5.04 8.40 -9.12
N ALA A 109 -5.71 8.14 -10.25
CA ALA A 109 -6.30 9.19 -11.08
C ALA A 109 -7.47 9.90 -10.36
N ASP A 110 -8.21 9.20 -9.50
CA ASP A 110 -9.29 9.79 -8.70
C ASP A 110 -8.80 10.63 -7.50
N VAL A 111 -7.54 10.45 -7.06
CA VAL A 111 -6.89 11.26 -6.00
C VAL A 111 -6.17 12.48 -6.58
N VAL A 112 -5.83 12.48 -7.87
CA VAL A 112 -5.38 13.69 -8.56
C VAL A 112 -6.63 14.49 -8.96
N THR A 113 -7.30 15.08 -7.98
CA THR A 113 -8.00 16.34 -8.24
C THR A 113 -6.91 17.33 -8.63
N TRP A 114 -6.87 17.69 -9.90
CA TRP A 114 -6.11 18.85 -10.34
C TRP A 114 -6.72 20.05 -9.63
N ASP A 115 -6.10 20.48 -8.52
CA ASP A 115 -6.30 21.82 -7.97
C ASP A 115 -5.81 22.80 -9.04
N HIS A 116 -6.73 23.21 -9.91
CA HIS A 116 -6.57 24.38 -10.75
C HIS A 116 -6.83 25.59 -9.86
N ASP A 117 -5.86 25.97 -9.04
CA ASP A 117 -5.78 27.35 -8.57
C ASP A 117 -4.30 27.77 -8.49
N GLU A 118 -4.02 28.87 -9.20
CA GLU A 118 -2.76 29.63 -9.26
C GLU A 118 -1.59 29.05 -10.10
N ILE A 119 -1.78 28.97 -11.42
CA ILE A 119 -0.72 29.44 -12.33
C ILE A 119 -0.90 30.95 -12.45
N ALA A 120 -0.22 31.68 -11.57
CA ALA A 120 0.02 33.10 -11.76
C ALA A 120 0.70 33.32 -13.13
N GLU A 121 0.21 34.32 -13.85
CA GLU A 121 0.74 34.83 -15.12
C GLU A 121 2.27 34.76 -15.17
N SER A 122 2.80 33.81 -15.93
CA SER A 122 4.16 33.93 -16.46
C SER A 122 4.08 33.75 -17.96
N ASP A 123 4.14 34.90 -18.62
CA ASP A 123 4.61 35.24 -19.96
C ASP A 123 5.17 34.10 -20.84
N TYR A 124 4.36 33.08 -21.14
CA TYR A 124 4.58 32.21 -22.29
C TYR A 124 3.92 32.86 -23.51
N ASP A 125 4.74 33.63 -24.23
CA ASP A 125 4.55 34.08 -25.61
C ASP A 125 3.81 33.03 -26.46
N LEU A 126 2.51 33.26 -26.65
CA LEU A 126 1.61 32.47 -27.49
C LEU A 126 1.95 32.69 -28.97
N ARG A 127 3.09 32.17 -29.40
CA ARG A 127 3.33 31.91 -30.83
C ARG A 127 2.69 30.58 -31.21
N PRO A 128 1.83 30.54 -32.25
CA PRO A 128 1.33 29.28 -32.78
C PRO A 128 2.51 28.42 -33.26
N TRP A 129 2.61 27.19 -32.73
CA TRP A 129 3.52 26.19 -33.26
C TRP A 129 3.08 25.81 -34.69
N PRO A 130 3.97 25.84 -35.70
CA PRO A 130 3.56 25.67 -37.09
C PRO A 130 3.19 24.21 -37.39
N PRO A 131 2.22 23.96 -38.30
CA PRO A 131 1.95 22.61 -38.79
C PRO A 131 3.15 22.11 -39.61
N LEU A 132 3.55 20.86 -39.40
CA LEU A 132 4.57 20.18 -40.19
C LEU A 132 4.12 20.14 -41.65
N ALA A 133 4.69 21.00 -42.49
CA ALA A 133 4.50 20.94 -43.93
C ALA A 133 5.18 19.66 -44.46
N THR A 134 4.36 18.71 -44.91
CA THR A 134 4.79 17.61 -45.77
C THR A 134 5.34 18.22 -47.07
N ARG A 135 6.66 18.21 -47.23
CA ARG A 135 7.29 18.57 -48.50
C ARG A 135 7.19 17.36 -49.43
N ALA A 136 6.14 17.37 -50.26
CA ALA A 136 6.16 16.67 -51.53
C ALA A 136 7.08 17.45 -52.50
N MET A 137 8.18 16.82 -52.90
CA MET A 137 8.89 17.04 -54.16
C MET A 137 9.27 15.62 -54.57
N GLY A 138 8.80 15.07 -55.69
CA GLY A 138 8.86 15.62 -57.04
C GLY A 138 9.64 14.60 -57.84
#